data_AF-A0A1H4QHU1-F1
#
_entry.id   AF-A0A1H4QHU1-F1
#
_cell.length_a   1.000
_cell.length_b   1.000
_cell.length_c   1.000
_cell.angle_alpha   90.00
_cell.angle_beta   90.00
_cell.angle_gamma   90.00
#
_symmetry.space_group_name_H-M   'P 1'
#
loop_
_entity.id
_entity.type
_entity.pdbx_description
1 polymer ?
#
loop_
_entity_poly.entity_id
_entity_poly.type
_entity_poly.pdbx_seq_one_letter_code
_entity_poly.pdbx_strand_id
1 'polypeptide(L)'
;MLPEKLHFSPLSRRLVEASFTGGHITSDAGLLLLREVDRQHGLTRRLAKIVPDRRDPGRVQHGLQTLLAQRIYALAAGYEDLNDHDGLRHDYALQTAVNRLQPLAGKSTLGRLEQQADRETVVQAHRLLWEHFIAQHDQAPAEIVLDFDATDVPVHGDQEGRFFHGYYDHYCFLPLYVFCGRHLLVSYLRPSNIDGARHSWAILALLVKFIRRFWPETRIVFRGDGGFCRHRMLDWCDRKQVDYVVGLARNTRLQRMAAPAMQAVAEAYQETGQKMSGVYRFLYQAGSWRRRRLVVSRLEHGEQGANPRFIVVSRFAEDAAQQYYEDYCGRGDMENRIKDQQLDLFADRTSSPRWWTNQWRLMLSAFAYVLFERLRDHLQGTALARMSIHNLRLKLLKIGAVIIRNSRRIRVLISEAYPHQELFAGLVARLKPT
;
A
#
# COMPACT_ATOMS: atom_id res chain seq x y z
N MET A 1 -18.92 40.28 6.75
CA MET A 1 -19.71 39.32 7.52
C MET A 1 -20.40 38.39 6.55
N LEU A 2 -20.49 37.09 6.85
CA LEU A 2 -21.30 36.17 6.05
C LEU A 2 -22.78 36.51 6.26
N PRO A 3 -23.63 36.39 5.22
CA PRO A 3 -25.08 36.56 5.37
C PRO A 3 -25.67 35.50 6.31
N GLU A 4 -26.68 35.86 7.09
CA GLU A 4 -27.34 34.92 8.03
C GLU A 4 -28.03 33.77 7.30
N LYS A 5 -28.61 34.07 6.13
CA LYS A 5 -29.25 33.09 5.23
C LYS A 5 -28.76 33.27 3.80
N LEU A 6 -28.56 32.14 3.13
CA LEU A 6 -28.33 32.04 1.70
C LEU A 6 -29.63 31.57 1.06
N HIS A 7 -30.06 32.24 -0.01
CA HIS A 7 -31.25 31.86 -0.76
C HIS A 7 -30.83 31.31 -2.13
N PHE A 8 -31.38 30.17 -2.52
CA PHE A 8 -31.18 29.55 -3.83
C PHE A 8 -32.47 29.64 -4.66
N SER A 9 -32.37 29.32 -5.95
CA SER A 9 -33.54 29.21 -6.83
C SER A 9 -34.60 28.29 -6.21
N PRO A 10 -35.88 28.70 -6.17
CA PRO A 10 -36.92 27.91 -5.54
C PRO A 10 -37.16 26.61 -6.28
N LEU A 11 -37.53 25.56 -5.53
CA LEU A 11 -38.00 24.30 -6.10
C LEU A 11 -39.53 24.32 -6.12
N SER A 12 -40.10 24.57 -7.30
CA SER A 12 -41.53 24.83 -7.46
C SER A 12 -41.99 25.99 -6.57
N ARG A 13 -42.82 25.74 -5.55
CA ARG A 13 -43.31 26.76 -4.60
C ARG A 13 -42.49 26.83 -3.30
N ARG A 14 -41.41 26.05 -3.16
CA ARG A 14 -40.60 25.99 -1.95
C ARG A 14 -39.38 26.89 -2.07
N LEU A 15 -39.19 27.76 -1.08
CA LEU A 15 -37.94 28.49 -0.90
C LEU A 15 -36.84 27.51 -0.51
N VAL A 16 -35.67 27.67 -1.12
CA VAL A 16 -34.48 26.87 -0.80
C VAL A 16 -33.50 27.79 -0.08
N GLU A 17 -33.27 27.53 1.20
CA GLU A 17 -32.42 28.36 2.07
C GLU A 17 -31.31 27.53 2.73
N ALA A 18 -30.15 28.15 2.98
CA ALA A 18 -29.08 27.58 3.80
C ALA A 18 -28.55 28.58 4.84
N SER A 19 -28.01 28.07 5.95
CA SER A 19 -27.26 28.87 6.92
C SER A 19 -26.11 28.04 7.51
N PHE A 20 -25.12 28.70 8.09
CA PHE A 20 -23.97 28.04 8.72
C PHE A 20 -24.19 27.76 10.23
N THR A 21 -25.45 27.60 10.65
CA THR A 21 -25.84 27.42 12.07
C THR A 21 -26.08 25.96 12.47
N GLY A 22 -25.78 25.00 11.58
CA GLY A 22 -26.04 23.57 11.79
C GLY A 22 -25.27 22.88 12.93
N GLY A 23 -24.40 23.61 13.65
CA GLY A 23 -23.63 23.08 14.77
C GLY A 23 -22.47 22.18 14.33
N HIS A 24 -22.14 21.19 15.17
CA HIS A 24 -21.00 20.30 14.94
C HIS A 24 -21.40 19.09 14.08
N ILE A 25 -21.34 19.30 12.77
CA ILE A 25 -21.59 18.26 11.76
C ILE A 25 -20.25 17.83 11.17
N THR A 26 -20.08 16.52 10.99
CA THR A 26 -18.92 15.91 10.35
C THR A 26 -19.34 15.13 9.11
N SER A 27 -18.41 14.92 8.18
CA SER A 27 -18.51 13.92 7.12
C SER A 27 -17.60 12.71 7.37
N ASP A 28 -16.95 12.61 8.54
CA ASP A 28 -15.93 11.61 8.85
C ASP A 28 -16.29 10.74 10.06
N ALA A 29 -17.59 10.53 10.33
CA ALA A 29 -18.03 9.79 11.51
C ALA A 29 -17.47 8.37 11.58
N GLY A 30 -17.16 7.78 10.42
CA GLY A 30 -16.59 6.45 10.31
C GLY A 30 -15.13 6.33 10.74
N LEU A 31 -14.42 7.44 10.99
CA LEU A 31 -13.09 7.41 11.61
C LEU A 31 -13.08 6.72 12.98
N LEU A 32 -14.23 6.61 13.64
CA LEU A 32 -14.37 5.83 14.86
C LEU A 32 -14.11 4.33 14.65
N LEU A 33 -14.36 3.78 13.45
CA LEU A 33 -13.96 2.41 13.11
C LEU A 33 -12.44 2.27 13.13
N LEU A 34 -11.72 3.21 12.49
CA LEU A 34 -10.25 3.21 12.49
C LEU A 34 -9.68 3.37 13.90
N ARG A 35 -10.34 4.16 14.75
CA ARG A 35 -9.99 4.24 16.17
C ARG A 35 -10.05 2.88 16.84
N GLU A 36 -11.12 2.12 16.67
CA GLU A 36 -11.22 0.80 17.31
C GLU A 36 -10.20 -0.19 16.72
N VAL A 37 -9.99 -0.18 15.40
CA VAL A 37 -8.94 -0.97 14.74
C VAL A 37 -7.55 -0.64 15.31
N ASP A 38 -7.18 0.63 15.37
CA ASP A 38 -5.89 1.04 15.92
C ASP A 38 -5.76 0.73 17.41
N ARG A 39 -6.86 0.71 18.18
CA ARG A 39 -6.83 0.25 19.58
C ARG A 39 -6.53 -1.23 19.69
N GLN A 40 -7.09 -2.07 18.82
CA GLN A 40 -6.81 -3.51 18.80
C GLN A 40 -5.34 -3.79 18.43
N HIS A 41 -4.82 -3.11 17.41
CA HIS A 41 -3.46 -3.39 16.89
C HIS A 41 -2.35 -2.53 17.51
N GLY A 42 -2.71 -1.41 18.15
CA GLY A 42 -1.81 -0.48 18.80
C GLY A 42 -0.79 0.17 17.85
N LEU A 43 -1.12 0.38 16.58
CA LEU A 43 -0.17 0.81 15.55
C LEU A 43 0.36 2.22 15.83
N THR A 44 -0.51 3.20 16.05
CA THR A 44 -0.08 4.59 16.31
C THR A 44 0.66 4.71 17.64
N ARG A 45 0.26 3.93 18.64
CA ARG A 45 0.94 3.85 19.95
C ARG A 45 2.36 3.29 19.81
N ARG A 46 2.54 2.22 19.04
CA ARG A 46 3.86 1.62 18.78
C ARG A 46 4.73 2.55 17.95
N LEU A 47 4.16 3.21 16.94
CA LEU A 47 4.85 4.18 16.11
C LEU A 47 5.32 5.40 16.92
N ALA A 48 4.50 5.87 17.87
CA ALA A 48 4.86 6.99 18.74
C ALA A 48 6.07 6.71 19.64
N LYS A 49 6.38 5.44 19.94
CA LYS A 49 7.58 5.05 20.69
C LYS A 49 8.85 5.06 19.84
N ILE A 50 8.69 5.05 18.52
CA ILE A 50 9.80 5.02 17.55
C ILE A 50 10.24 6.44 17.18
N VAL A 51 9.28 7.37 17.06
CA VAL A 51 9.58 8.75 16.69
C VAL A 51 10.25 9.47 17.86
N PRO A 52 11.45 10.05 17.68
CA PRO A 52 12.09 10.80 18.75
C PRO A 52 11.32 12.09 19.05
N ASP A 53 10.89 12.28 20.30
CA ASP A 53 10.28 13.54 20.75
C ASP A 53 11.36 14.48 21.29
N ARG A 54 11.83 15.42 20.46
CA ARG A 54 12.86 16.39 20.86
C ARG A 54 12.26 17.65 21.50
N ARG A 55 10.95 17.70 21.70
CA ARG A 55 10.25 18.86 22.25
C ARG A 55 10.40 18.88 23.78
N ASP A 56 10.40 20.07 24.36
CA ASP A 56 10.32 20.25 25.82
C ASP A 56 9.00 19.65 26.35
N PRO A 57 9.05 18.60 27.21
CA PRO A 57 7.86 17.92 27.71
C PRO A 57 6.85 18.85 28.39
N GLY A 58 7.32 19.92 29.07
CA GLY A 58 6.46 20.90 29.74
C GLY A 58 5.67 21.78 28.77
N ARG A 59 6.03 21.79 27.49
CA ARG A 59 5.40 22.60 26.44
C ARG A 59 4.62 21.75 25.42
N VAL A 60 4.50 20.44 25.66
CA VAL A 60 3.79 19.52 24.76
C VAL A 60 2.27 19.59 25.00
N GLN A 61 1.55 20.22 24.06
CA GLN A 61 0.09 20.19 24.04
C GLN A 61 -0.48 18.90 23.40
N HIS A 62 0.24 18.35 22.42
CA HIS A 62 -0.17 17.18 21.64
C HIS A 62 0.93 16.11 21.70
N GLY A 63 0.64 14.99 22.36
CA GLY A 63 1.54 13.83 22.41
C GLY A 63 1.76 13.22 21.02
N LEU A 64 2.89 12.54 20.82
CA LEU A 64 3.25 11.97 19.52
C LEU A 64 2.18 11.00 18.98
N GLN A 65 1.59 10.16 19.84
CA GLN A 65 0.52 9.25 19.43
C GLN A 65 -0.66 10.02 18.82
N THR A 66 -1.10 11.12 19.46
CA THR A 66 -2.20 11.94 18.94
C THR A 66 -1.85 12.56 17.59
N LEU A 67 -0.62 13.08 17.42
CA LEU A 67 -0.20 13.67 16.15
C LEU A 67 -0.12 12.64 15.02
N LEU A 68 0.45 11.46 15.31
CA LEU A 68 0.56 10.37 14.35
C LEU A 68 -0.81 9.81 13.98
N ALA A 69 -1.67 9.55 14.98
CA ALA A 69 -3.05 9.11 14.73
C ALA A 69 -3.84 10.15 13.93
N GLN A 70 -3.72 11.44 14.26
CA GLN A 70 -4.36 12.51 13.51
C GLN A 70 -3.93 12.49 12.05
N ARG A 71 -2.62 12.38 11.77
CA ARG A 71 -2.12 12.41 10.40
C ARG A 71 -2.48 11.14 9.61
N ILE A 72 -2.34 9.96 10.22
CA ILE A 72 -2.66 8.68 9.58
C ILE A 72 -4.17 8.57 9.32
N TYR A 73 -5.03 9.00 10.24
CA TYR A 73 -6.47 8.97 10.06
C TYR A 73 -6.94 9.98 9.02
N ALA A 74 -6.31 11.16 8.95
CA ALA A 74 -6.57 12.14 7.90
C ALA A 74 -6.27 11.56 6.50
N LEU A 75 -5.10 10.92 6.31
CA LEU A 75 -4.77 10.22 5.06
C LEU A 75 -5.81 9.13 4.75
N ALA A 76 -6.19 8.33 5.74
CA ALA A 76 -7.20 7.29 5.56
C ALA A 76 -8.56 7.87 5.16
N ALA A 77 -8.94 9.02 5.71
CA ALA A 77 -10.15 9.76 5.35
C ALA A 77 -10.04 10.58 4.06
N GLY A 78 -8.91 10.59 3.35
CA GLY A 78 -8.81 11.29 2.06
C GLY A 78 -8.28 12.72 2.14
N TYR A 79 -7.65 13.10 3.25
CA TYR A 79 -7.05 14.42 3.45
C TYR A 79 -5.52 14.33 3.26
N GLU A 80 -5.09 14.66 2.06
CA GLU A 80 -3.72 14.47 1.60
C GLU A 80 -2.74 15.49 2.20
N ASP A 81 -3.19 16.72 2.47
CA ASP A 81 -2.32 17.84 2.75
C ASP A 81 -2.34 18.28 4.22
N LEU A 82 -1.21 18.82 4.68
CA LEU A 82 -1.14 19.40 6.01
C LEU A 82 -2.05 20.62 6.17
N ASN A 83 -2.35 21.34 5.08
CA ASN A 83 -3.23 22.50 5.10
C ASN A 83 -4.66 22.14 5.52
N ASP A 84 -5.13 20.94 5.19
CA ASP A 84 -6.46 20.45 5.60
C ASP A 84 -6.62 20.47 7.13
N HIS A 85 -5.51 20.30 7.86
CA HIS A 85 -5.50 20.28 9.31
C HIS A 85 -5.77 21.64 9.97
N ASP A 86 -5.77 22.75 9.22
CA ASP A 86 -6.24 24.04 9.76
C ASP A 86 -7.76 24.01 10.01
N GLY A 87 -8.52 23.31 9.15
CA GLY A 87 -9.94 23.05 9.34
C GLY A 87 -10.21 21.79 10.19
N LEU A 88 -9.60 20.65 9.81
CA LEU A 88 -9.86 19.34 10.44
C LEU A 88 -9.56 19.31 11.94
N ARG A 89 -8.65 20.16 12.42
CA ARG A 89 -8.38 20.24 13.87
C ARG A 89 -9.60 20.59 14.70
N HIS A 90 -10.63 21.19 14.10
CA HIS A 90 -11.90 21.54 14.74
C HIS A 90 -12.99 20.48 14.55
N ASP A 91 -12.77 19.45 13.73
CA ASP A 91 -13.74 18.38 13.53
C ASP A 91 -13.86 17.51 14.80
N TYR A 92 -15.09 17.39 15.31
CA TYR A 92 -15.35 16.68 16.56
C TYR A 92 -15.28 15.15 16.41
N ALA A 93 -15.49 14.59 15.22
CA ALA A 93 -15.33 13.16 15.02
C ALA A 93 -13.85 12.78 15.00
N LEU A 94 -13.00 13.49 14.25
CA LEU A 94 -11.56 13.28 14.23
C LEU A 94 -10.93 13.50 15.61
N GLN A 95 -11.31 14.58 16.32
CA GLN A 95 -10.88 14.80 17.70
C GLN A 95 -11.23 13.60 18.60
N THR A 96 -12.46 13.09 18.49
CA THR A 96 -12.90 11.90 19.26
C THR A 96 -12.11 10.66 18.83
N ALA A 97 -11.89 10.47 17.53
CA ALA A 97 -11.15 9.35 16.96
C ALA A 97 -9.73 9.25 17.53
N VAL A 98 -9.08 10.39 17.76
CA VAL A 98 -7.73 10.48 18.35
C VAL A 98 -7.71 10.69 19.87
N ASN A 99 -8.84 10.46 20.54
CA ASN A 99 -9.02 10.58 22.00
C ASN A 99 -8.75 11.99 22.57
N ARG A 100 -9.29 13.01 21.91
CA ARG A 100 -9.17 14.42 22.31
C ARG A 100 -10.54 15.11 22.36
N LEU A 101 -10.68 16.01 23.33
CA LEU A 101 -11.83 16.93 23.45
C LEU A 101 -11.48 18.37 23.04
N GLN A 102 -10.20 18.65 22.85
CA GLN A 102 -9.67 19.96 22.49
C GLN A 102 -9.25 19.98 21.02
N PRO A 103 -9.16 21.17 20.39
CA PRO A 103 -8.68 21.31 19.02
C PRO A 103 -7.35 20.56 18.82
N LEU A 104 -7.20 19.91 17.67
CA LEU A 104 -5.99 19.16 17.33
C LEU A 104 -4.86 20.09 16.85
N ALA A 105 -3.74 19.49 16.48
CA ALA A 105 -2.63 20.21 15.89
C ALA A 105 -3.00 20.75 14.51
N GLY A 106 -2.61 22.00 14.22
CA GLY A 106 -2.67 22.56 12.87
C GLY A 106 -1.45 22.19 12.03
N LYS A 107 -1.41 22.68 10.79
CA LYS A 107 -0.40 22.32 9.78
C LYS A 107 1.05 22.44 10.24
N SER A 108 1.40 23.53 10.94
CA SER A 108 2.78 23.82 11.31
C SER A 108 3.33 22.83 12.34
N THR A 109 2.49 22.35 13.26
CA THR A 109 2.91 21.36 14.27
C THR A 109 3.11 19.98 13.64
N LEU A 110 2.24 19.58 12.72
CA LEU A 110 2.39 18.33 11.98
C LEU A 110 3.58 18.39 11.00
N GLY A 111 3.81 19.53 10.35
CA GLY A 111 4.97 19.73 9.49
C GLY A 111 6.29 19.60 10.24
N ARG A 112 6.37 20.15 11.47
CA ARG A 112 7.54 19.95 12.35
C ARG A 112 7.67 18.50 12.83
N LEU A 113 6.58 17.76 12.99
CA LEU A 113 6.65 16.33 13.32
C LEU A 113 7.25 15.54 12.16
N GLU A 114 6.71 15.71 10.94
CA GLU A 114 7.17 14.96 9.76
C GLU A 114 8.65 15.24 9.46
N GLN A 115 9.13 16.47 9.70
CA GLN A 115 10.53 16.86 9.51
C GLN A 115 11.51 16.31 10.56
N GLN A 116 11.04 15.74 11.67
CA GLN A 116 11.90 15.13 12.69
C GLN A 116 12.29 13.69 12.35
N ALA A 117 11.57 13.06 11.42
CA ALA A 117 11.87 11.70 11.00
C ALA A 117 13.22 11.64 10.29
N ASP A 118 14.04 10.69 10.71
CA ASP A 118 15.34 10.39 10.14
C ASP A 118 15.40 8.93 9.66
N ARG A 119 16.58 8.53 9.20
CA ARG A 119 16.84 7.17 8.73
C ARG A 119 16.49 6.11 9.78
N GLU A 120 16.87 6.33 11.03
CA GLU A 120 16.65 5.36 12.10
C GLU A 120 15.15 5.19 12.38
N THR A 121 14.43 6.31 12.47
CA THR A 121 12.98 6.35 12.63
C THR A 121 12.28 5.54 11.53
N VAL A 122 12.69 5.73 10.27
CA VAL A 122 12.13 4.99 9.12
C VAL A 122 12.45 3.50 9.17
N VAL A 123 13.68 3.11 9.54
CA VAL A 123 14.07 1.70 9.66
C VAL A 123 13.27 1.01 10.78
N GLN A 124 13.10 1.66 11.92
CA GLN A 124 12.29 1.13 13.02
C GLN A 124 10.81 1.04 12.65
N ALA A 125 10.29 2.01 11.89
CA ALA A 125 8.92 1.97 11.38
C ALA A 125 8.69 0.80 10.40
N HIS A 126 9.64 0.50 9.52
CA HIS A 126 9.60 -0.71 8.69
C HIS A 126 9.63 -1.98 9.54
N ARG A 127 10.50 -2.03 10.55
CA ARG A 127 10.54 -3.16 11.49
C ARG A 127 9.22 -3.35 12.22
N LEU A 128 8.53 -2.25 12.59
CA LEU A 128 7.19 -2.31 13.16
C LEU A 128 6.18 -2.96 12.19
N LEU A 129 6.24 -2.65 10.89
CA LEU A 129 5.40 -3.35 9.88
C LEU A 129 5.70 -4.85 9.86
N TRP A 130 6.97 -5.24 9.92
CA TRP A 130 7.35 -6.66 9.90
C TRP A 130 6.93 -7.40 11.16
N GLU A 131 7.13 -6.79 12.33
CA GLU A 131 6.66 -7.33 13.61
C GLU A 131 5.14 -7.45 13.64
N HIS A 132 4.43 -6.46 13.11
CA HIS A 132 2.98 -6.53 12.97
C HIS A 132 2.55 -7.65 12.00
N PHE A 133 3.28 -7.84 10.89
CA PHE A 133 3.05 -8.91 9.93
C PHE A 133 3.22 -10.31 10.53
N ILE A 134 4.22 -10.51 11.40
CA ILE A 134 4.37 -11.78 12.12
C ILE A 134 3.23 -11.95 13.15
N ALA A 135 2.97 -10.92 13.96
CA ALA A 135 2.05 -11.01 15.10
C ALA A 135 0.56 -11.22 14.74
N GLN A 136 0.17 -10.99 13.49
CA GLN A 136 -1.19 -11.24 13.00
C GLN A 136 -1.44 -12.70 12.57
N HIS A 137 -0.41 -13.53 12.50
CA HIS A 137 -0.55 -14.94 12.14
C HIS A 137 -0.48 -15.79 13.40
N ASP A 138 -1.52 -16.59 13.64
CA ASP A 138 -1.55 -17.52 14.77
C ASP A 138 -0.52 -18.65 14.61
N GLN A 139 -0.21 -19.02 13.37
CA GLN A 139 0.77 -20.06 13.02
C GLN A 139 1.64 -19.64 11.85
N ALA A 140 2.85 -20.21 11.78
CA ALA A 140 3.75 -20.01 10.66
C ALA A 140 3.11 -20.53 9.36
N PRO A 141 2.99 -19.71 8.30
CA PRO A 141 2.49 -20.18 7.00
C PRO A 141 3.49 -21.16 6.37
N ALA A 142 3.00 -22.13 5.61
CA ALA A 142 3.88 -23.06 4.89
C ALA A 142 4.72 -22.34 3.82
N GLU A 143 4.15 -21.34 3.16
CA GLU A 143 4.79 -20.53 2.13
C GLU A 143 4.37 -19.06 2.24
N ILE A 144 5.30 -18.16 1.96
CA ILE A 144 5.03 -16.75 1.68
C ILE A 144 5.67 -16.33 0.35
N VAL A 145 5.00 -15.43 -0.35
CA VAL A 145 5.51 -14.80 -1.57
C VAL A 145 5.79 -13.33 -1.26
N LEU A 146 7.04 -12.91 -1.48
CA LEU A 146 7.49 -11.53 -1.36
C LEU A 146 7.52 -10.91 -2.75
N ASP A 147 6.51 -10.10 -3.02
CA ASP A 147 6.32 -9.37 -4.27
C ASP A 147 7.06 -8.04 -4.24
N PHE A 148 8.01 -7.85 -5.16
CA PHE A 148 8.76 -6.62 -5.32
C PHE A 148 8.28 -5.87 -6.57
N ASP A 149 7.91 -4.61 -6.39
CA ASP A 149 7.74 -3.66 -7.49
C ASP A 149 8.41 -2.34 -7.21
N ALA A 150 8.62 -1.60 -8.29
CA ALA A 150 8.91 -0.19 -8.22
C ALA A 150 8.06 0.59 -9.21
N THR A 151 7.51 1.71 -8.75
CA THR A 151 6.69 2.60 -9.57
C THR A 151 7.19 4.02 -9.41
N ASP A 152 7.01 4.85 -10.42
CA ASP A 152 7.36 6.25 -10.38
C ASP A 152 6.45 7.04 -9.42
N VAL A 153 7.02 8.07 -8.82
CA VAL A 153 6.30 9.13 -8.11
C VAL A 153 6.74 10.45 -8.72
N PRO A 154 5.84 11.19 -9.39
CA PRO A 154 6.16 12.50 -9.95
C PRO A 154 6.70 13.46 -8.89
N VAL A 155 7.75 14.19 -9.25
CA VAL A 155 8.38 15.19 -8.38
C VAL A 155 8.05 16.59 -8.88
N HIS A 156 7.63 17.44 -7.95
CA HIS A 156 7.35 18.85 -8.22
C HIS A 156 8.42 19.75 -7.60
N GLY A 157 8.94 20.69 -8.39
CA GLY A 157 10.01 21.60 -7.96
C GLY A 157 11.39 20.92 -7.84
N ASP A 158 12.33 21.63 -7.21
CA ASP A 158 13.74 21.23 -7.10
C ASP A 158 14.03 20.42 -5.84
N GLN A 159 13.36 19.29 -5.67
CA GLN A 159 13.54 18.42 -4.50
C GLN A 159 14.86 17.62 -4.53
N GLU A 160 15.41 17.34 -3.35
CA GLU A 160 16.59 16.49 -3.17
C GLU A 160 16.37 15.09 -3.81
N GLY A 161 17.34 14.64 -4.61
CA GLY A 161 17.32 13.31 -5.23
C GLY A 161 16.40 13.16 -6.44
N ARG A 162 15.77 14.25 -6.92
CA ARG A 162 14.95 14.21 -8.15
C ARG A 162 15.80 13.83 -9.35
N PHE A 163 15.21 13.12 -10.31
CA PHE A 163 15.87 12.82 -11.58
C PHE A 163 14.86 12.60 -12.71
N PHE A 164 15.23 13.01 -13.92
CA PHE A 164 14.42 12.82 -15.12
C PHE A 164 14.57 11.39 -15.63
N HIS A 165 13.48 10.62 -15.66
CA HIS A 165 13.51 9.22 -16.05
C HIS A 165 12.92 9.01 -17.44
N GLY A 166 13.76 8.71 -18.44
CA GLY A 166 13.35 8.66 -19.84
C GLY A 166 12.25 7.64 -20.19
N TYR A 167 12.04 6.59 -19.40
CA TYR A 167 10.91 5.66 -19.60
C TYR A 167 9.57 6.26 -19.13
N TYR A 168 9.58 7.07 -18.06
CA TYR A 168 8.38 7.69 -17.51
C TYR A 168 8.15 9.10 -18.08
N ASP A 169 9.15 9.66 -18.75
CA ASP A 169 9.14 10.97 -19.41
C ASP A 169 8.84 12.15 -18.48
N HIS A 170 9.28 12.07 -17.22
CA HIS A 170 9.19 13.18 -16.27
C HIS A 170 10.21 13.03 -15.12
N TYR A 171 10.29 14.06 -14.26
CA TYR A 171 11.08 14.01 -13.04
C TYR A 171 10.35 13.20 -11.97
N CYS A 172 10.95 12.11 -11.51
CA CYS A 172 10.31 11.24 -10.53
C CYS A 172 11.28 10.67 -9.50
N PHE A 173 10.72 10.18 -8.39
CA PHE A 173 11.32 9.15 -7.55
C PHE A 173 10.86 7.77 -8.01
N LEU A 174 11.55 6.71 -7.57
CA LEU A 174 11.21 5.32 -7.89
C LEU A 174 11.08 4.45 -6.63
N PRO A 175 10.09 4.73 -5.75
CA PRO A 175 9.89 3.94 -4.54
C PRO A 175 9.77 2.45 -4.82
N LEU A 176 10.41 1.64 -3.96
CA LEU A 176 10.29 0.20 -3.93
C LEU A 176 9.21 -0.19 -2.93
N TYR A 177 8.25 -1.00 -3.38
CA TYR A 177 7.28 -1.65 -2.51
C TYR A 177 7.58 -3.13 -2.40
N VAL A 178 7.37 -3.69 -1.21
CA VAL A 178 7.36 -5.14 -1.00
C VAL A 178 6.09 -5.56 -0.29
N PHE A 179 5.32 -6.43 -0.94
CA PHE A 179 4.08 -6.98 -0.40
C PHE A 179 4.21 -8.49 -0.14
N CYS A 180 3.44 -8.98 0.81
CA CYS A 180 3.12 -10.40 0.97
C CYS A 180 1.60 -10.54 0.93
N GLY A 181 1.06 -10.91 -0.23
CA GLY A 181 -0.37 -10.80 -0.50
C GLY A 181 -0.84 -9.35 -0.30
N ARG A 182 -1.76 -9.13 0.65
CA ARG A 182 -2.24 -7.79 1.00
C ARG A 182 -1.40 -7.08 2.07
N HIS A 183 -0.37 -7.70 2.63
CA HIS A 183 0.43 -7.08 3.68
C HIS A 183 1.58 -6.27 3.10
N LEU A 184 1.60 -4.97 3.37
CA LEU A 184 2.71 -4.09 3.01
C LEU A 184 3.86 -4.27 4.02
N LEU A 185 5.02 -4.70 3.53
CA LEU A 185 6.23 -4.91 4.33
C LEU A 185 7.27 -3.81 4.13
N VAL A 186 7.36 -3.26 2.92
CA VAL A 186 8.35 -2.23 2.60
C VAL A 186 7.73 -1.15 1.75
N SER A 187 8.00 0.10 2.13
CA SER A 187 7.71 1.27 1.31
C SER A 187 8.90 2.21 1.37
N TYR A 188 9.79 2.09 0.38
CA TYR A 188 11.12 2.66 0.42
C TYR A 188 11.36 3.59 -0.77
N LEU A 189 11.43 4.89 -0.50
CA LEU A 189 11.73 5.93 -1.47
C LEU A 189 13.14 5.75 -2.03
N ARG A 190 13.30 5.95 -3.34
CA ARG A 190 14.58 5.88 -4.02
C ARG A 190 14.66 6.94 -5.12
N PRO A 191 15.85 7.50 -5.40
CA PRO A 191 16.06 8.30 -6.60
C PRO A 191 15.76 7.45 -7.83
N SER A 192 15.28 8.04 -8.92
CA SER A 192 15.02 7.31 -10.17
C SER A 192 16.28 7.11 -11.03
N ASN A 193 17.42 7.75 -10.69
CA ASN A 193 18.70 7.63 -11.42
C ASN A 193 19.51 6.35 -11.12
N ILE A 194 18.89 5.36 -10.50
CA ILE A 194 19.54 4.12 -10.09
C ILE A 194 18.97 2.94 -10.85
N ASP A 195 19.74 1.84 -10.93
CA ASP A 195 19.21 0.56 -11.39
C ASP A 195 17.97 0.18 -10.56
N GLY A 196 16.87 -0.19 -11.23
CA GLY A 196 15.59 -0.49 -10.58
C GLY A 196 15.66 -1.60 -9.52
N ALA A 197 16.65 -2.50 -9.59
CA ALA A 197 16.89 -3.55 -8.59
C ALA A 197 17.90 -3.14 -7.50
N ARG A 198 18.45 -1.92 -7.56
CA ARG A 198 19.35 -1.40 -6.52
C ARG A 198 18.59 -1.32 -5.19
N HIS A 199 19.27 -1.79 -4.13
CA HIS A 199 18.75 -2.01 -2.78
C HIS A 199 17.77 -3.18 -2.62
N SER A 200 17.14 -3.70 -3.69
CA SER A 200 16.18 -4.80 -3.62
C SER A 200 16.78 -6.08 -3.03
N TRP A 201 18.01 -6.41 -3.39
CA TRP A 201 18.73 -7.55 -2.78
C TRP A 201 18.94 -7.38 -1.27
N ALA A 202 19.36 -6.18 -0.82
CA ALA A 202 19.60 -5.91 0.59
C ALA A 202 18.29 -5.98 1.39
N ILE A 203 17.20 -5.44 0.82
CA ILE A 203 15.87 -5.49 1.40
C ILE A 203 15.35 -6.93 1.50
N LEU A 204 15.48 -7.72 0.43
CA LEU A 204 15.15 -9.14 0.46
C LEU A 204 15.93 -9.88 1.55
N ALA A 205 17.23 -9.62 1.66
CA ALA A 205 18.08 -10.24 2.69
C ALA A 205 17.65 -9.87 4.12
N LEU A 206 17.26 -8.61 4.35
CA LEU A 206 16.75 -8.15 5.65
C LEU A 206 15.41 -8.80 6.00
N LEU A 207 14.47 -8.82 5.06
CA LEU A 207 13.17 -9.46 5.23
C LEU A 207 13.31 -10.95 5.52
N VAL A 208 14.06 -11.68 4.69
CA VAL A 208 14.30 -13.13 4.88
C VAL A 208 14.97 -13.39 6.23
N LYS A 209 15.99 -12.60 6.59
CA LYS A 209 16.66 -12.72 7.90
C LYS A 209 15.68 -12.47 9.05
N PHE A 210 14.81 -11.47 8.94
CA PHE A 210 13.83 -11.16 9.97
C PHE A 210 12.78 -12.27 10.10
N ILE A 211 12.16 -12.66 8.99
CA ILE A 211 11.08 -13.65 8.94
C ILE A 211 11.55 -15.00 9.49
N ARG A 212 12.74 -15.47 9.08
CA ARG A 212 13.30 -16.75 9.55
C ARG A 212 13.62 -16.81 11.04
N ARG A 213 13.69 -15.68 11.74
CA ARG A 213 13.80 -15.69 13.21
C ARG A 213 12.53 -16.19 13.88
N PHE A 214 11.39 -16.06 13.21
CA PHE A 214 10.08 -16.48 13.71
C PHE A 214 9.62 -17.75 12.99
N TRP A 215 9.86 -17.84 11.68
CA TRP A 215 9.40 -18.93 10.84
C TRP A 215 10.57 -19.54 10.05
N PRO A 216 11.41 -20.38 10.70
CA PRO A 216 12.61 -20.94 10.08
C PRO A 216 12.29 -21.86 8.90
N GLU A 217 11.19 -22.61 8.98
CA GLU A 217 10.78 -23.61 7.98
C GLU A 217 9.83 -23.05 6.90
N THR A 218 9.32 -21.82 7.08
CA THR A 218 8.44 -21.21 6.08
C THR A 218 9.21 -21.02 4.78
N ARG A 219 8.64 -21.56 3.71
CA ARG A 219 9.15 -21.38 2.37
C ARG A 219 8.96 -19.94 1.94
N ILE A 220 10.02 -19.30 1.44
CA ILE A 220 9.98 -17.90 0.99
C ILE A 220 10.22 -17.88 -0.51
N VAL A 221 9.29 -17.27 -1.25
CA VAL A 221 9.39 -17.07 -2.70
C VAL A 221 9.58 -15.59 -2.98
N PHE A 222 10.65 -15.23 -3.68
CA PHE A 222 10.88 -13.91 -4.22
C PHE A 222 10.21 -13.78 -5.60
N ARG A 223 9.26 -12.86 -5.76
CA ARG A 223 8.57 -12.61 -7.04
C ARG A 223 8.77 -11.16 -7.48
N GLY A 224 9.04 -10.95 -8.76
CA GLY A 224 9.31 -9.62 -9.32
C GLY A 224 9.36 -9.61 -10.84
N ASP A 225 9.38 -8.43 -11.44
CA ASP A 225 9.48 -8.25 -12.88
C ASP A 225 10.91 -8.47 -13.45
N GLY A 226 11.05 -8.25 -14.76
CA GLY A 226 12.33 -8.36 -15.45
C GLY A 226 13.41 -7.40 -14.96
N GLY A 227 13.03 -6.25 -14.40
CA GLY A 227 13.92 -5.30 -13.76
C GLY A 227 14.66 -5.91 -12.57
N PHE A 228 14.03 -6.84 -11.84
CA PHE A 228 14.64 -7.53 -10.71
C PHE A 228 15.41 -8.82 -11.05
N CYS A 229 15.42 -9.25 -12.31
CA CYS A 229 16.19 -10.42 -12.74
C CYS A 229 17.70 -10.10 -12.78
N ARG A 230 18.34 -10.14 -11.61
CA ARG A 230 19.76 -9.84 -11.41
C ARG A 230 20.50 -11.08 -10.92
N HIS A 231 21.55 -11.49 -11.64
CA HIS A 231 22.30 -12.72 -11.38
C HIS A 231 22.79 -12.84 -9.92
N ARG A 232 23.33 -11.76 -9.33
CA ARG A 232 23.78 -11.75 -7.93
C ARG A 232 22.65 -11.99 -6.93
N MET A 233 21.45 -11.52 -7.24
CA MET A 233 20.27 -11.70 -6.41
C MET A 233 19.77 -13.14 -6.51
N LEU A 234 19.67 -13.70 -7.73
CA LEU A 234 19.33 -15.11 -7.94
C LEU A 234 20.34 -16.06 -7.28
N ASP A 235 21.63 -15.80 -7.43
CA ASP A 235 22.71 -16.58 -6.80
C ASP A 235 22.67 -16.49 -5.26
N TRP A 236 22.20 -15.36 -4.72
CA TRP A 236 21.97 -15.24 -3.27
C TRP A 236 20.74 -16.03 -2.84
N CYS A 237 19.65 -15.97 -3.59
CA CYS A 237 18.43 -16.73 -3.32
C CYS A 237 18.74 -18.23 -3.25
N ASP A 238 19.48 -18.76 -4.22
CA ASP A 238 19.89 -20.16 -4.20
C ASP A 238 20.70 -20.54 -2.94
N ARG A 239 21.69 -19.70 -2.56
CA ARG A 239 22.54 -19.94 -1.38
C ARG A 239 21.77 -19.83 -0.07
N LYS A 240 20.67 -19.08 -0.07
CA LYS A 240 19.83 -18.87 1.10
C LYS A 240 18.54 -19.67 1.05
N GLN A 241 18.37 -20.62 0.13
CA GLN A 241 17.13 -21.42 0.02
C GLN A 241 15.88 -20.53 -0.04
N VAL A 242 15.97 -19.46 -0.83
CA VAL A 242 14.83 -18.60 -1.17
C VAL A 242 14.46 -18.97 -2.59
N ASP A 243 13.22 -19.39 -2.79
CA ASP A 243 12.72 -19.65 -4.13
C ASP A 243 12.49 -18.34 -4.87
N TYR A 244 12.41 -18.39 -6.19
CA TYR A 244 12.09 -17.21 -6.96
C TYR A 244 11.28 -17.52 -8.20
N VAL A 245 10.45 -16.55 -8.60
CA VAL A 245 9.69 -16.52 -9.85
C VAL A 245 9.79 -15.10 -10.41
N VAL A 246 10.67 -14.90 -11.40
CA VAL A 246 11.05 -13.55 -11.84
C VAL A 246 10.89 -13.42 -13.34
N GLY A 247 10.37 -12.28 -13.81
CA GLY A 247 10.31 -11.97 -15.23
C GLY A 247 11.70 -12.02 -15.86
N LEU A 248 11.79 -12.46 -17.11
CA LEU A 248 13.04 -12.48 -17.87
C LEU A 248 12.88 -11.68 -19.15
N ALA A 249 13.76 -10.69 -19.35
CA ALA A 249 13.77 -9.88 -20.55
C ALA A 249 14.02 -10.75 -21.79
N ARG A 250 13.26 -10.47 -22.86
CA ARG A 250 13.39 -11.15 -24.16
C ARG A 250 14.79 -10.91 -24.73
N ASN A 251 15.35 -11.93 -25.34
CA ASN A 251 16.55 -11.81 -26.16
C ASN A 251 16.54 -12.85 -27.28
N THR A 252 17.38 -12.64 -28.30
CA THR A 252 17.45 -13.48 -29.50
C THR A 252 17.70 -14.94 -29.20
N ARG A 253 18.46 -15.26 -28.14
CA ARG A 253 18.75 -16.64 -27.76
C ARG A 253 17.52 -17.32 -27.14
N LEU A 254 16.80 -16.65 -26.25
CA LEU A 254 15.54 -17.16 -25.68
C LEU A 254 14.48 -17.38 -26.77
N GLN A 255 14.36 -16.43 -27.70
CA GLN A 255 13.45 -16.54 -28.82
C GLN A 255 13.80 -17.73 -29.71
N ARG A 256 15.09 -17.93 -30.03
CA ARG A 256 15.54 -19.09 -30.81
C ARG A 256 15.25 -20.41 -30.11
N MET A 257 15.42 -20.47 -28.78
CA MET A 257 15.12 -21.68 -28.00
C MET A 257 13.62 -21.98 -27.95
N ALA A 258 12.77 -20.94 -27.93
CA ALA A 258 11.32 -21.08 -27.95
C ALA A 258 10.72 -21.21 -29.36
N ALA A 259 11.51 -21.02 -30.43
CA ALA A 259 10.99 -20.95 -31.80
C ALA A 259 10.18 -22.18 -32.23
N PRO A 260 10.61 -23.44 -31.96
CA PRO A 260 9.79 -24.61 -32.32
C PRO A 260 8.42 -24.61 -31.64
N ALA A 261 8.39 -24.23 -30.36
CA ALA A 261 7.16 -24.11 -29.59
C ALA A 261 6.29 -22.93 -30.04
N MET A 262 6.90 -21.82 -30.46
CA MET A 262 6.18 -20.68 -31.03
C MET A 262 5.52 -21.04 -32.37
N GLN A 263 6.19 -21.84 -33.18
CA GLN A 263 5.66 -22.35 -34.44
C GLN A 263 4.44 -23.24 -34.21
N ALA A 264 4.51 -24.19 -33.28
CA ALA A 264 3.37 -25.03 -32.92
C ALA A 264 2.13 -24.23 -32.47
N VAL A 265 2.33 -23.15 -31.68
CA VAL A 265 1.22 -22.27 -31.26
C VAL A 265 0.67 -21.46 -32.45
N ALA A 266 1.51 -21.09 -33.41
CA ALA A 266 1.10 -20.36 -34.62
C ALA A 266 0.31 -21.25 -35.58
N GLU A 267 0.74 -22.50 -35.78
CA GLU A 267 0.03 -23.51 -36.59
C GLU A 267 -1.37 -23.77 -36.02
N ALA A 268 -1.48 -23.96 -34.70
CA ALA A 268 -2.76 -24.12 -34.03
C ALA A 268 -3.68 -22.88 -34.17
N TYR A 269 -3.12 -21.67 -34.22
CA TYR A 269 -3.88 -20.45 -34.51
C TYR A 269 -4.39 -20.43 -35.95
N GLN A 270 -3.56 -20.84 -36.92
CA GLN A 270 -3.96 -20.91 -38.33
C GLN A 270 -5.09 -21.90 -38.57
N GLU A 271 -5.12 -23.01 -37.83
CA GLU A 271 -6.17 -24.03 -37.92
C GLU A 271 -7.49 -23.59 -37.28
N THR A 272 -7.44 -22.88 -36.15
CA THR A 272 -8.64 -22.56 -35.36
C THR A 272 -9.19 -21.15 -35.60
N GLY A 273 -8.36 -20.22 -36.06
CA GLY A 273 -8.67 -18.79 -36.10
C GLY A 273 -8.84 -18.15 -34.72
N GLN A 274 -8.58 -18.87 -33.64
CA GLN A 274 -8.77 -18.41 -32.26
C GLN A 274 -7.42 -18.18 -31.60
N LYS A 275 -7.32 -17.17 -30.72
CA LYS A 275 -6.08 -16.85 -30.00
C LYS A 275 -5.57 -18.09 -29.24
N MET A 276 -4.39 -18.57 -29.62
CA MET A 276 -3.76 -19.74 -29.01
C MET A 276 -2.67 -19.35 -28.02
N SER A 277 -2.47 -20.22 -27.02
CA SER A 277 -1.42 -20.02 -26.03
C SER A 277 -0.86 -21.34 -25.51
N GLY A 278 0.42 -21.35 -25.18
CA GLY A 278 1.10 -22.52 -24.62
C GLY A 278 2.17 -22.12 -23.62
N VAL A 279 2.49 -23.05 -22.71
CA VAL A 279 3.58 -22.89 -21.75
C VAL A 279 4.63 -23.96 -21.99
N TYR A 280 5.86 -23.51 -22.16
CA TYR A 280 7.01 -24.37 -22.48
C TYR A 280 8.14 -24.09 -21.51
N ARG A 281 9.00 -25.08 -21.30
CA ARG A 281 10.10 -24.99 -20.35
C ARG A 281 11.41 -25.47 -20.96
N PHE A 282 12.51 -24.82 -20.61
CA PHE A 282 13.84 -25.21 -21.02
C PHE A 282 14.90 -24.70 -20.05
N LEU A 283 16.06 -25.35 -20.03
CA LEU A 283 17.20 -24.88 -19.25
C LEU A 283 17.97 -23.82 -20.03
N TYR A 284 18.21 -22.67 -19.40
CA TYR A 284 18.94 -21.56 -20.00
C TYR A 284 20.02 -21.03 -19.06
N GLN A 285 21.13 -20.56 -19.63
CA GLN A 285 22.20 -19.89 -18.90
C GLN A 285 22.65 -18.66 -19.67
N ALA A 286 22.42 -17.49 -19.10
CA ALA A 286 23.07 -16.28 -19.56
C ALA A 286 24.58 -16.34 -19.22
N GLY A 287 25.42 -15.66 -20.01
CA GLY A 287 26.87 -15.67 -19.77
C GLY A 287 27.29 -15.13 -18.40
N SER A 288 26.48 -14.26 -17.79
CA SER A 288 26.71 -13.71 -16.45
C SER A 288 26.24 -14.63 -15.32
N TRP A 289 25.60 -15.76 -15.62
CA TRP A 289 25.05 -16.68 -14.62
C TRP A 289 26.03 -17.81 -14.32
N ARG A 290 26.16 -18.16 -13.04
CA ARG A 290 27.01 -19.25 -12.57
C ARG A 290 26.48 -20.65 -12.91
N ARG A 291 25.18 -20.77 -13.17
CA ARG A 291 24.50 -22.04 -13.44
C ARG A 291 23.38 -21.88 -14.46
N ARG A 292 22.97 -23.01 -15.06
CA ARG A 292 21.71 -23.12 -15.80
C ARG A 292 20.53 -22.96 -14.84
N ARG A 293 19.50 -22.25 -15.29
CA ARG A 293 18.24 -22.05 -14.55
C ARG A 293 17.07 -22.47 -15.44
N LEU A 294 15.98 -22.90 -14.81
CA LEU A 294 14.75 -23.22 -15.54
C LEU A 294 14.10 -21.93 -16.01
N VAL A 295 13.85 -21.86 -17.31
CA VAL A 295 13.06 -20.80 -17.92
C VAL A 295 11.72 -21.40 -18.34
N VAL A 296 10.65 -20.71 -17.98
CA VAL A 296 9.29 -21.00 -18.46
C VAL A 296 8.91 -19.89 -19.42
N SER A 297 8.44 -20.27 -20.60
CA SER A 297 7.96 -19.35 -21.63
C SER A 297 6.47 -19.51 -21.83
N ARG A 298 5.72 -18.41 -21.67
CA ARG A 298 4.34 -18.29 -22.13
C ARG A 298 4.36 -17.75 -23.55
N LEU A 299 3.86 -18.52 -24.48
CA LEU A 299 3.81 -18.19 -25.89
C LEU A 299 2.35 -17.95 -26.26
N GLU A 300 2.03 -16.76 -26.73
CA GLU A 300 0.70 -16.42 -27.23
C GLU A 300 0.80 -16.04 -28.71
N HIS A 301 -0.19 -16.45 -29.50
CA HIS A 301 -0.35 -16.06 -30.89
C HIS A 301 -1.80 -15.64 -31.15
N GLY A 302 -1.98 -14.47 -31.74
CA GLY A 302 -3.28 -13.95 -32.17
C GLY A 302 -3.10 -13.02 -33.37
N GLU A 303 -4.08 -12.16 -33.63
CA GLU A 303 -4.06 -11.24 -34.79
C GLU A 303 -2.81 -10.34 -34.87
N GLN A 304 -2.25 -9.95 -33.71
CA GLN A 304 -1.04 -9.12 -33.63
C GLN A 304 0.27 -9.92 -33.72
N GLY A 305 0.19 -11.21 -34.02
CA GLY A 305 1.32 -12.13 -34.10
C GLY A 305 1.77 -12.66 -32.74
N ALA A 306 3.03 -13.12 -32.69
CA ALA A 306 3.56 -13.84 -31.54
C ALA A 306 4.03 -12.90 -30.41
N ASN A 307 3.59 -13.15 -29.17
CA ASN A 307 3.98 -12.38 -27.99
C ASN A 307 4.60 -13.28 -26.90
N PRO A 308 5.87 -13.69 -27.04
CA PRO A 308 6.52 -14.57 -26.08
C PRO A 308 6.90 -13.81 -24.80
N ARG A 309 6.59 -14.40 -23.64
CA ARG A 309 7.01 -13.93 -22.32
C ARG A 309 7.82 -15.00 -21.62
N PHE A 310 8.87 -14.61 -20.92
CA PHE A 310 9.78 -15.53 -20.24
C PHE A 310 9.84 -15.23 -18.75
N ILE A 311 9.92 -16.27 -17.93
CA ILE A 311 10.18 -16.18 -16.50
C ILE A 311 11.29 -17.16 -16.11
N VAL A 312 12.02 -16.85 -15.05
CA VAL A 312 13.05 -17.70 -14.45
C VAL A 312 12.53 -18.17 -13.11
N VAL A 313 12.61 -19.48 -12.89
CA VAL A 313 12.12 -20.11 -11.65
C VAL A 313 13.23 -20.93 -10.99
N SER A 314 13.20 -21.00 -9.65
CA SER A 314 14.12 -21.83 -8.87
C SER A 314 13.68 -23.29 -8.80
N ARG A 315 12.36 -23.53 -8.91
CA ARG A 315 11.78 -24.86 -8.73
C ARG A 315 11.75 -25.67 -10.01
N PHE A 316 12.01 -26.96 -9.84
CA PHE A 316 11.86 -27.98 -10.87
C PHE A 316 10.78 -28.96 -10.41
N ALA A 317 9.68 -28.98 -11.15
CA ALA A 317 8.69 -30.04 -11.07
C ALA A 317 8.24 -30.31 -12.51
N GLU A 318 8.10 -31.59 -12.87
CA GLU A 318 7.99 -31.98 -14.29
C GLU A 318 6.74 -31.41 -14.96
N ASP A 319 5.62 -31.32 -14.24
CA ASP A 319 4.34 -30.88 -14.78
C ASP A 319 3.85 -29.53 -14.25
N ALA A 320 4.74 -28.72 -13.67
CA ALA A 320 4.36 -27.46 -12.99
C ALA A 320 4.53 -26.19 -13.85
N ALA A 321 4.83 -26.31 -15.15
CA ALA A 321 5.15 -25.13 -15.97
C ALA A 321 3.99 -24.12 -16.04
N GLN A 322 2.76 -24.62 -16.20
CA GLN A 322 1.55 -23.80 -16.17
C GLN A 322 1.37 -23.13 -14.79
N GLN A 323 1.49 -23.91 -13.71
CA GLN A 323 1.43 -23.39 -12.33
C GLN A 323 2.46 -22.29 -12.08
N TYR A 324 3.70 -22.44 -12.54
CA TYR A 324 4.73 -21.40 -12.37
C TYR A 324 4.39 -20.10 -13.09
N TYR A 325 3.71 -20.19 -14.24
CA TYR A 325 3.25 -18.99 -14.92
C TYR A 325 2.07 -18.34 -14.19
N GLU A 326 1.14 -19.13 -13.65
CA GLU A 326 0.04 -18.65 -12.82
C GLU A 326 0.55 -18.00 -11.52
N ASP A 327 1.54 -18.62 -10.88
CA ASP A 327 2.26 -18.05 -9.75
C ASP A 327 2.92 -16.73 -10.14
N TYR A 328 3.49 -16.61 -11.34
CA TYR A 328 4.02 -15.34 -11.81
C TYR A 328 2.92 -14.29 -12.05
N CYS A 329 1.77 -14.70 -12.61
CA CYS A 329 0.62 -13.81 -12.87
C CYS A 329 0.05 -13.21 -11.59
N GLY A 330 0.18 -13.88 -10.44
CA GLY A 330 -0.19 -13.33 -9.13
C GLY A 330 0.48 -11.98 -8.79
N ARG A 331 1.61 -11.66 -9.45
CA ARG A 331 2.26 -10.34 -9.37
C ARG A 331 1.33 -9.20 -9.79
N GLY A 332 0.35 -9.44 -10.67
CA GLY A 332 -0.57 -8.41 -11.15
C GLY A 332 -1.42 -7.77 -10.05
N ASP A 333 -1.70 -8.47 -8.95
CA ASP A 333 -2.45 -7.88 -7.82
C ASP A 333 -1.64 -6.79 -7.10
N MET A 334 -0.31 -6.82 -7.19
CA MET A 334 0.56 -5.80 -6.60
C MET A 334 0.36 -4.42 -7.24
N GLU A 335 0.05 -4.36 -8.53
CA GLU A 335 -0.26 -3.09 -9.21
C GLU A 335 -1.48 -2.42 -8.55
N ASN A 336 -2.50 -3.21 -8.20
CA ASN A 336 -3.66 -2.70 -7.46
C ASN A 336 -3.28 -2.23 -6.06
N ARG A 337 -2.37 -2.92 -5.38
CA ARG A 337 -1.88 -2.52 -4.04
C ARG A 337 -1.05 -1.24 -4.09
N ILE A 338 -0.29 -1.03 -5.15
CA ILE A 338 0.45 0.21 -5.38
C ILE A 338 -0.50 1.36 -5.70
N LYS A 339 -1.56 1.11 -6.49
CA LYS A 339 -2.65 2.09 -6.71
C LYS A 339 -3.33 2.47 -5.39
N ASP A 340 -3.61 1.50 -4.51
CA ASP A 340 -4.14 1.76 -3.16
C ASP A 340 -3.18 2.68 -2.35
N GLN A 341 -1.86 2.57 -2.54
CA GLN A 341 -0.87 3.46 -1.89
C GLN A 341 -0.87 4.86 -2.50
N GLN A 342 -0.62 4.96 -3.81
CA GLN A 342 -0.39 6.22 -4.49
C GLN A 342 -1.68 7.00 -4.66
N LEU A 343 -2.68 6.42 -5.33
CA LEU A 343 -3.90 7.11 -5.71
C LEU A 343 -4.84 7.30 -4.53
N ASP A 344 -4.97 6.28 -3.68
CA ASP A 344 -5.95 6.33 -2.60
C ASP A 344 -5.35 6.90 -1.31
N LEU A 345 -4.09 6.59 -0.98
CA LEU A 345 -3.45 7.01 0.26
C LEU A 345 -2.34 8.05 0.08
N PHE A 346 -2.27 8.66 -1.10
CA PHE A 346 -1.43 9.82 -1.39
C PHE A 346 0.06 9.57 -1.14
N ALA A 347 0.52 8.33 -1.32
CA ALA A 347 1.91 7.95 -1.19
C ALA A 347 2.80 8.61 -2.26
N ASP A 348 2.20 9.16 -3.32
CA ASP A 348 2.83 9.96 -4.37
C ASP A 348 2.98 11.45 -4.00
N ARG A 349 2.39 11.92 -2.89
CA ARG A 349 2.50 13.31 -2.42
C ARG A 349 3.84 13.59 -1.73
N THR A 350 4.91 13.49 -2.48
CA THR A 350 6.25 13.93 -2.05
C THR A 350 6.41 15.43 -2.26
N SER A 351 5.82 16.24 -1.37
CA SER A 351 5.85 17.71 -1.46
C SER A 351 6.88 18.40 -0.54
N SER A 352 7.79 17.65 0.08
CA SER A 352 8.87 18.22 0.90
C SER A 352 10.18 18.34 0.12
N PRO A 353 10.99 19.40 0.31
CA PRO A 353 12.33 19.45 -0.28
C PRO A 353 13.32 18.48 0.40
N ARG A 354 12.98 17.92 1.57
CA ARG A 354 13.87 17.04 2.36
C ARG A 354 13.56 15.57 2.11
N TRP A 355 14.60 14.78 1.82
CA TRP A 355 14.48 13.35 1.54
C TRP A 355 13.73 12.56 2.62
N TRP A 356 14.17 12.67 3.88
CA TRP A 356 13.61 11.88 4.98
C TRP A 356 12.17 12.25 5.33
N THR A 357 11.76 13.51 5.11
CA THR A 357 10.36 13.91 5.26
C THR A 357 9.48 13.20 4.23
N ASN A 358 9.90 13.15 2.96
CA ASN A 358 9.15 12.45 1.90
C ASN A 358 9.09 10.93 2.16
N GLN A 359 10.21 10.32 2.56
CA GLN A 359 10.24 8.91 2.96
C GLN A 359 9.33 8.66 4.19
N TRP A 360 9.25 9.60 5.13
CA TRP A 360 8.37 9.46 6.29
C TRP A 360 6.89 9.57 5.91
N ARG A 361 6.53 10.49 5.00
CA ARG A 361 5.16 10.58 4.48
C ARG A 361 4.72 9.29 3.80
N LEU A 362 5.61 8.70 3.00
CA LEU A 362 5.41 7.39 2.40
C LEU A 362 5.13 6.32 3.47
N MET A 363 5.84 6.34 4.61
CA MET A 363 5.55 5.47 5.75
C MET A 363 4.19 5.76 6.40
N LEU A 364 3.77 7.03 6.52
CA LEU A 364 2.46 7.37 7.08
C LEU A 364 1.31 6.82 6.21
N SER A 365 1.44 6.91 4.89
CA SER A 365 0.52 6.25 3.94
C SER A 365 0.53 4.73 4.10
N ALA A 366 1.70 4.12 4.30
CA ALA A 366 1.82 2.69 4.58
C ALA A 366 1.06 2.29 5.87
N PHE A 367 1.13 3.07 6.95
CA PHE A 367 0.35 2.77 8.17
C PHE A 367 -1.15 3.00 7.99
N ALA A 368 -1.57 4.00 7.19
CA ALA A 368 -2.97 4.18 6.83
C ALA A 368 -3.51 2.96 6.06
N TYR A 369 -2.71 2.42 5.15
CA TYR A 369 -3.03 1.18 4.44
C TYR A 369 -3.19 -0.01 5.39
N VAL A 370 -2.26 -0.19 6.34
CA VAL A 370 -2.37 -1.26 7.32
C VAL A 370 -3.67 -1.15 8.12
N LEU A 371 -4.12 0.05 8.50
CA LEU A 371 -5.42 0.22 9.18
C LEU A 371 -6.60 -0.23 8.31
N PHE A 372 -6.58 0.04 7.00
CA PHE A 372 -7.61 -0.46 6.09
C PHE A 372 -7.58 -1.99 5.97
N GLU A 373 -6.40 -2.59 5.90
CA GLU A 373 -6.28 -4.05 5.85
C GLU A 373 -6.73 -4.70 7.15
N ARG A 374 -6.49 -4.07 8.30
CA ARG A 374 -7.03 -4.50 9.59
C ARG A 374 -8.54 -4.33 9.70
N LEU A 375 -9.10 -3.27 9.14
CA LEU A 375 -10.55 -3.15 9.02
C LEU A 375 -11.13 -4.25 8.10
N ARG A 376 -10.42 -4.61 7.04
CA ARG A 376 -10.83 -5.62 6.05
C ARG A 376 -10.92 -7.02 6.65
N ASP A 377 -10.11 -7.34 7.65
CA ASP A 377 -10.20 -8.60 8.39
C ASP A 377 -11.59 -8.77 9.05
N HIS A 378 -12.25 -7.68 9.42
CA HIS A 378 -13.62 -7.67 9.99
C HIS A 378 -14.73 -7.58 8.94
N LEU A 379 -14.38 -7.51 7.65
CA LEU A 379 -15.31 -7.45 6.52
C LEU A 379 -15.43 -8.78 5.78
N GLN A 380 -14.70 -9.82 6.18
CA GLN A 380 -14.73 -11.13 5.53
C GLN A 380 -16.17 -11.67 5.45
N GLY A 381 -16.51 -12.29 4.32
CA GLY A 381 -17.88 -12.73 4.02
C GLY A 381 -18.83 -11.63 3.54
N THR A 382 -18.38 -10.38 3.41
CA THR A 382 -19.19 -9.27 2.85
C THR A 382 -18.66 -8.82 1.49
N ALA A 383 -19.52 -8.15 0.71
CA ALA A 383 -19.13 -7.56 -0.58
C ALA A 383 -18.02 -6.49 -0.46
N LEU A 384 -17.84 -5.89 0.72
CA LEU A 384 -16.83 -4.86 0.95
C LEU A 384 -15.42 -5.43 1.13
N ALA A 385 -15.28 -6.72 1.48
CA ALA A 385 -13.99 -7.34 1.75
C ALA A 385 -12.98 -7.22 0.60
N ARG A 386 -13.47 -7.12 -0.65
CA ARG A 386 -12.64 -7.04 -1.87
C ARG A 386 -12.57 -5.64 -2.48
N MET A 387 -13.22 -4.64 -1.89
CA MET A 387 -13.25 -3.29 -2.43
C MET A 387 -11.91 -2.57 -2.28
N SER A 388 -11.59 -1.67 -3.21
CA SER A 388 -10.44 -0.75 -3.11
C SER A 388 -10.53 0.15 -1.88
N ILE A 389 -9.40 0.73 -1.48
CA ILE A 389 -9.36 1.66 -0.35
C ILE A 389 -10.27 2.87 -0.59
N HIS A 390 -10.31 3.39 -1.81
CA HIS A 390 -11.25 4.45 -2.21
C HIS A 390 -12.70 4.12 -1.82
N ASN A 391 -13.17 2.94 -2.22
CA ASN A 391 -14.55 2.52 -1.99
C ASN A 391 -14.82 2.26 -0.50
N LEU A 392 -13.87 1.67 0.22
CA LEU A 392 -13.99 1.50 1.67
C LEU A 392 -14.05 2.84 2.39
N ARG A 393 -13.21 3.82 2.01
CA ARG A 393 -13.25 5.18 2.53
C ARG A 393 -14.63 5.80 2.32
N LEU A 394 -15.14 5.79 1.10
CA LEU A 394 -16.43 6.40 0.78
C LEU A 394 -17.58 5.74 1.53
N LYS A 395 -17.57 4.41 1.66
CA LYS A 395 -18.68 3.66 2.26
C LYS A 395 -18.62 3.60 3.79
N LEU A 396 -17.44 3.53 4.38
CA LEU A 396 -17.26 3.25 5.81
C LEU A 396 -16.66 4.41 6.61
N LEU A 397 -15.95 5.36 5.98
CA LEU A 397 -15.34 6.49 6.68
C LEU A 397 -16.09 7.80 6.43
N LYS A 398 -16.45 8.06 5.17
CA LYS A 398 -17.17 9.28 4.74
C LYS A 398 -18.66 9.22 5.07
N ILE A 399 -18.95 9.39 6.36
CA ILE A 399 -20.30 9.28 6.92
C ILE A 399 -20.67 10.61 7.58
N GLY A 400 -21.78 11.19 7.12
CA GLY A 400 -22.40 12.36 7.73
C GLY A 400 -22.95 12.07 9.12
N ALA A 401 -22.58 12.87 10.12
CA ALA A 401 -23.15 12.77 11.47
C ALA A 401 -23.15 14.09 12.23
N VAL A 402 -24.09 14.23 13.17
CA VAL A 402 -24.07 15.30 14.18
C VAL A 402 -23.34 14.79 15.42
N ILE A 403 -22.35 15.56 15.90
CA ILE A 403 -21.57 15.23 17.08
C ILE A 403 -21.98 16.09 18.26
N ILE A 404 -22.55 15.48 19.30
CA ILE A 404 -22.94 16.16 20.53
C ILE A 404 -22.01 15.73 21.65
N ARG A 405 -21.36 16.69 22.30
CA ARG A 405 -20.44 16.43 23.42
C ARG A 405 -20.98 17.05 24.71
N ASN A 406 -20.96 16.29 25.78
CA ASN A 406 -21.11 16.79 27.13
C ASN A 406 -20.06 16.15 28.05
N SER A 407 -20.08 16.50 29.34
CA SER A 407 -19.08 16.04 30.32
C SER A 407 -19.05 14.52 30.53
N ARG A 408 -20.13 13.79 30.19
CA ARG A 408 -20.27 12.35 30.42
C ARG A 408 -20.30 11.50 29.15
N ARG A 409 -20.68 12.08 28.01
CA ARG A 409 -20.97 11.34 26.77
C ARG A 409 -20.65 12.15 25.52
N ILE A 410 -20.09 11.47 24.54
CA ILE A 410 -20.00 11.90 23.14
C ILE A 410 -21.04 11.08 22.38
N ARG A 411 -22.03 11.74 21.77
CA ARG A 411 -23.03 11.11 20.91
C ARG A 411 -22.67 11.41 19.45
N VAL A 412 -22.66 10.37 18.63
CA VAL A 412 -22.49 10.46 17.18
C VAL A 412 -23.82 10.04 16.56
N LEU A 413 -24.56 11.02 16.06
CA LEU A 413 -25.87 10.81 15.44
C LEU A 413 -25.67 10.66 13.94
N ILE A 414 -25.49 9.41 13.49
CA ILE A 414 -25.37 9.06 12.07
C ILE A 414 -26.75 9.13 11.42
N SER A 415 -26.80 9.57 10.16
CA SER A 415 -28.05 9.63 9.39
C SER A 415 -28.76 8.27 9.30
N GLU A 416 -30.09 8.28 9.51
CA GLU A 416 -30.96 7.11 9.29
C GLU A 416 -31.02 6.66 7.82
N ALA A 417 -30.58 7.51 6.89
CA ALA A 417 -30.47 7.17 5.48
C ALA A 417 -29.12 6.51 5.12
N TYR A 418 -28.21 6.32 6.09
CA TYR A 418 -26.94 5.68 5.82
C TYR A 418 -27.15 4.22 5.36
N PRO A 419 -26.71 3.82 4.15
CA PRO A 419 -27.12 2.55 3.54
C PRO A 419 -26.47 1.31 4.18
N HIS A 420 -25.42 1.46 5.00
CA HIS A 420 -24.67 0.35 5.57
C HIS A 420 -24.81 0.26 7.10
N GLN A 421 -25.96 0.65 7.64
CA GLN A 421 -26.24 0.65 9.09
C GLN A 421 -25.96 -0.69 9.79
N GLU A 422 -26.54 -1.78 9.29
CA GLU A 422 -26.37 -3.12 9.89
C GLU A 422 -24.91 -3.58 9.86
N LEU A 423 -24.24 -3.38 8.73
CA LEU A 423 -22.83 -3.68 8.56
C LEU A 423 -21.97 -2.88 9.55
N PHE A 424 -22.22 -1.57 9.66
CA PHE A 424 -21.48 -0.69 10.56
C PHE A 424 -21.69 -1.08 12.03
N ALA A 425 -22.93 -1.36 12.43
CA ALA A 425 -23.23 -1.85 13.78
C ALA A 425 -22.51 -3.18 14.08
N GLY A 426 -22.53 -4.13 13.13
CA GLY A 426 -21.81 -5.39 13.24
C GLY A 426 -20.29 -5.21 13.32
N LEU A 427 -19.72 -4.28 12.55
CA LEU A 427 -18.29 -3.94 12.64
C LEU A 427 -17.92 -3.39 14.01
N VAL A 428 -18.70 -2.46 14.55
CA VAL A 428 -18.45 -1.91 15.89
C VAL A 428 -18.49 -3.01 16.95
N ALA A 429 -19.47 -3.92 16.87
CA ALA A 429 -19.59 -5.04 17.81
C ALA A 429 -18.36 -5.99 17.75
N ARG A 430 -17.83 -6.27 16.56
CA ARG A 430 -16.61 -7.09 16.39
C ARG A 430 -15.33 -6.38 16.83
N LEU A 431 -15.24 -5.07 16.57
CA LEU A 431 -14.06 -4.27 16.89
C LEU A 431 -13.97 -3.93 18.39
N LYS A 432 -15.11 -3.86 19.07
CA LYS A 432 -15.20 -3.63 20.50
C LYS A 432 -16.15 -4.66 21.13
N PRO A 433 -15.71 -5.91 21.31
CA PRO A 433 -16.50 -6.88 22.06
C PRO A 433 -16.69 -6.35 23.49
N THR A 434 -17.94 -6.39 23.95
CA THR A 434 -18.37 -5.94 25.28
C THR A 434 -17.73 -6.72 26.41
#